data_AF-A0A1C6U1F5-F1
#
_entry.id   AF-A0A1C6U1F5-F1
#
_cell.length_a   1.000
_cell.length_b   1.000
_cell.length_c   1.000
_cell.angle_alpha   90.00
_cell.angle_beta   90.00
_cell.angle_gamma   90.00
#
_symmetry.space_group_name_H-M   'P 1'
#
loop_
_entity.id
_entity.type
_entity.pdbx_description
1 polymer ?
#
loop_
_entity_poly.entity_id
_entity_poly.type
_entity_poly.pdbx_seq_one_letter_code
_entity_poly.pdbx_strand_id
1 'polypeptide(L)'
;MRVPFNRVEARSAASSARATLALLSTSVGTGGLAAAAASPGLLALVDQHAAAVRESLDGDRRPLSAAALAGYAEGVRAAALEHGWQPPGAPVDWSEPDWLLTRLLAVCALARSLGTPVPGPLPRV
;
A
#
# COMPACT_ATOMS: atom_id res chain seq x y z
N MET A 1 -34.47 8.33 12.94
CA MET A 1 -33.78 7.02 12.80
C MET A 1 -32.32 7.20 13.22
N ARG A 2 -31.90 6.70 14.39
CA ARG A 2 -30.51 6.83 14.86
C ARG A 2 -29.65 5.73 14.23
N VAL A 3 -28.54 6.11 13.60
CA VAL A 3 -27.55 5.17 13.08
C VAL A 3 -26.80 4.58 14.28
N PRO A 4 -26.61 3.25 14.39
CA PRO A 4 -25.86 2.67 15.50
C PRO A 4 -24.39 3.11 15.44
N PHE A 5 -23.83 3.44 16.62
CA PHE A 5 -22.50 4.04 16.80
C PHE A 5 -21.36 3.25 16.12
N ASN A 6 -21.43 1.92 16.16
CA ASN A 6 -20.46 1.02 15.51
C ASN A 6 -20.34 1.21 13.99
N ARG A 7 -21.44 1.58 13.30
CA ARG A 7 -21.41 1.84 11.85
C ARG A 7 -20.73 3.16 11.52
N VAL A 8 -20.83 4.15 12.41
CA VAL A 8 -20.18 5.45 12.24
C VAL A 8 -18.68 5.30 12.40
N GLU A 9 -18.22 4.57 13.41
CA GLU A 9 -16.80 4.28 13.62
C GLU A 9 -16.19 3.50 12.46
N ALA A 10 -16.86 2.42 12.01
CA ALA A 10 -16.38 1.64 10.88
C ALA A 10 -16.25 2.48 9.59
N ARG A 11 -17.21 3.38 9.34
CA ARG A 11 -17.16 4.30 8.19
C ARG A 11 -16.03 5.34 8.33
N SER A 12 -15.82 5.85 9.54
CA SER A 12 -14.73 6.79 9.84
C SER A 12 -13.36 6.13 9.63
N ALA A 13 -13.16 4.93 10.18
CA ALA A 13 -11.94 4.14 10.01
C ALA A 13 -11.66 3.83 8.53
N ALA A 14 -12.68 3.44 7.77
CA ALA A 14 -12.54 3.20 6.33
C ALA A 14 -12.18 4.49 5.55
N SER A 15 -12.69 5.64 5.96
CA SER A 15 -12.32 6.94 5.37
C SER A 15 -10.91 7.38 5.74
N SER A 16 -10.50 7.17 6.99
CA SER A 16 -9.12 7.39 7.43
C SER A 16 -8.14 6.54 6.64
N ALA A 17 -8.41 5.24 6.51
CA ALA A 17 -7.58 4.33 5.73
C ALA A 17 -7.43 4.76 4.27
N ARG A 18 -8.54 5.19 3.62
CA ARG A 18 -8.50 5.73 2.26
C ARG A 18 -7.66 7.00 2.17
N ALA A 19 -7.78 7.91 3.14
CA ALA A 19 -6.98 9.14 3.18
C ALA A 19 -5.47 8.83 3.34
N THR A 20 -5.11 7.91 4.24
CA THR A 20 -3.73 7.44 4.42
C THR A 20 -3.16 6.88 3.12
N LEU A 21 -3.89 5.97 2.46
CA LEU A 21 -3.43 5.38 1.21
C LEU A 21 -3.36 6.40 0.06
N ALA A 22 -4.26 7.38 0.03
CA ALA A 22 -4.21 8.47 -0.94
C ALA A 22 -2.94 9.33 -0.76
N LEU A 23 -2.60 9.70 0.48
CA LEU A 23 -1.38 10.43 0.79
C LEU A 23 -0.12 9.62 0.46
N LEU A 24 -0.15 8.31 0.72
CA LEU A 24 0.95 7.43 0.33
C LEU A 24 1.09 7.35 -1.19
N SER A 25 -0.04 7.27 -1.90
CA SER A 25 -0.05 7.25 -3.36
C SER A 25 0.51 8.54 -3.95
N THR A 26 0.19 9.71 -3.39
CA THR A 26 0.71 10.99 -3.92
C THR A 26 2.19 11.19 -3.61
N SER A 27 2.65 10.81 -2.41
CA SER A 27 4.04 11.00 -1.99
C SER A 27 5.02 9.97 -2.57
N VAL A 28 4.59 8.71 -2.68
CA VAL A 28 5.46 7.58 -3.07
C VAL A 28 4.94 6.90 -4.33
N GLY A 29 3.64 6.57 -4.36
CA GLY A 29 3.05 5.69 -5.36
C GLY A 29 3.11 6.22 -6.80
N THR A 30 2.75 7.47 -7.06
CA THR A 30 2.67 8.01 -8.42
C THR A 30 4.03 7.97 -9.13
N GLY A 31 5.08 8.49 -8.47
CA GLY A 31 6.43 8.50 -9.02
C GLY A 31 7.05 7.11 -9.05
N GLY A 32 6.97 6.37 -7.95
CA GLY A 32 7.60 5.06 -7.84
C GLY A 32 7.00 4.00 -8.76
N LEU A 33 5.68 4.00 -8.97
CA LEU A 33 5.05 3.02 -9.86
C LEU A 33 5.33 3.33 -11.33
N ALA A 34 5.50 4.61 -11.69
CA ALA A 34 5.98 5.00 -13.01
C ALA A 34 7.44 4.55 -13.23
N ALA A 35 8.31 4.76 -12.24
CA ALA A 35 9.69 4.29 -12.28
C ALA A 35 9.78 2.76 -12.37
N ALA A 36 8.97 2.03 -11.60
CA ALA A 36 8.90 0.57 -11.64
C ALA A 36 8.42 0.04 -13.01
N ALA A 37 7.46 0.73 -13.64
CA ALA A 37 7.03 0.37 -15.00
C ALA A 37 8.14 0.54 -16.06
N ALA A 38 9.10 1.43 -15.82
CA ALA A 38 10.24 1.68 -16.70
C ALA A 38 11.48 0.83 -16.37
N SER A 39 11.55 0.20 -15.19
CA SER A 39 12.70 -0.56 -14.69
C SER A 39 12.27 -1.95 -14.19
N PRO A 40 12.49 -3.02 -14.98
CA PRO A 40 12.13 -4.39 -14.59
C PRO A 40 12.75 -4.85 -13.27
N GLY A 41 13.97 -4.38 -12.96
CA GLY A 41 14.63 -4.69 -11.69
C GLY A 41 13.89 -4.09 -10.49
N LEU A 42 13.46 -2.84 -10.60
CA LEU A 42 12.65 -2.19 -9.56
C LEU A 42 11.27 -2.85 -9.45
N LEU A 43 10.63 -3.20 -10.57
CA LEU A 43 9.37 -3.92 -10.55
C LEU A 43 9.46 -5.24 -9.78
N ALA A 44 10.52 -6.03 -10.02
CA ALA A 44 10.76 -7.28 -9.30
C ALA A 44 10.93 -7.07 -7.79
N LEU A 45 11.65 -6.02 -7.37
CA LEU A 45 11.77 -5.65 -5.94
C LEU A 45 10.42 -5.27 -5.34
N VAL A 46 9.61 -4.49 -6.06
CA VAL A 46 8.26 -4.12 -5.62
C VAL A 46 7.38 -5.35 -5.46
N ASP A 47 7.42 -6.30 -6.40
CA ASP A 47 6.65 -7.54 -6.34
C ASP A 47 7.07 -8.43 -5.17
N GLN A 48 8.39 -8.56 -4.91
CA GLN A 48 8.91 -9.27 -3.75
C GLN A 48 8.42 -8.64 -2.45
N HIS A 49 8.53 -7.32 -2.32
CA HIS A 49 8.03 -6.61 -1.15
C HIS A 49 6.51 -6.76 -1.02
N ALA A 50 5.75 -6.74 -2.11
CA ALA A 50 4.31 -6.94 -2.09
C ALA A 50 3.93 -8.35 -1.61
N ALA A 51 4.67 -9.39 -2.00
CA ALA A 51 4.49 -10.74 -1.47
C ALA A 51 4.73 -10.78 0.04
N ALA A 52 5.85 -10.21 0.51
CA ALA A 52 6.18 -10.21 1.92
C ALA A 52 5.25 -9.30 2.76
N VAL A 53 4.62 -8.26 2.19
CA VAL A 53 3.55 -7.49 2.87
C VAL A 53 2.30 -8.36 3.04
N ARG A 54 1.90 -9.10 2.00
CA ARG A 54 0.76 -10.03 2.10
C ARG A 54 1.01 -11.07 3.19
N GLU A 55 2.19 -11.67 3.22
CA GLU A 55 2.58 -12.63 4.25
C GLU A 55 2.52 -12.03 5.65
N SER A 56 3.02 -10.80 5.84
CA SER A 56 2.93 -10.10 7.14
C SER A 56 1.50 -9.84 7.60
N LEU A 57 0.54 -9.79 6.66
CA LEU A 57 -0.87 -9.51 6.90
C LEU A 57 -1.75 -10.77 6.88
N ASP A 58 -1.20 -11.94 6.56
CA ASP A 58 -1.93 -13.20 6.36
C ASP A 58 -2.34 -13.90 7.68
N GLY A 59 -2.45 -13.16 8.79
CA GLY A 59 -2.71 -13.72 10.13
C GLY A 59 -3.98 -14.57 10.20
N ASP A 60 -5.16 -13.93 10.13
CA ASP A 60 -6.46 -14.61 10.23
C ASP A 60 -6.96 -15.19 8.89
N ARG A 61 -6.11 -15.28 7.86
CA ARG A 61 -6.50 -15.63 6.48
C ARG A 61 -7.62 -14.75 5.93
N ARG A 62 -7.76 -13.53 6.45
CA ARG A 62 -8.75 -12.55 5.98
C ARG A 62 -8.28 -11.99 4.64
N PRO A 63 -9.21 -11.69 3.72
CA PRO A 63 -8.85 -10.98 2.50
C PRO A 63 -8.12 -9.67 2.81
N LEU A 64 -7.07 -9.39 2.02
CA LEU A 64 -6.35 -8.13 2.10
C LEU A 64 -7.31 -6.96 1.93
N SER A 65 -7.22 -5.97 2.81
CA SER A 65 -8.11 -4.80 2.81
C SER A 65 -7.34 -3.49 2.83
N ALA A 66 -7.98 -2.42 2.38
CA ALA A 66 -7.41 -1.08 2.44
C ALA A 66 -7.07 -0.65 3.88
N ALA A 67 -7.88 -1.05 4.87
CA ALA A 67 -7.61 -0.77 6.28
C ALA A 67 -6.34 -1.47 6.78
N ALA A 68 -6.16 -2.75 6.42
CA ALA A 68 -4.96 -3.51 6.78
C ALA A 68 -3.70 -2.90 6.14
N LEU A 69 -3.77 -2.51 4.86
CA LEU A 69 -2.66 -1.86 4.16
C LEU A 69 -2.31 -0.48 4.75
N ALA A 70 -3.32 0.32 5.10
CA ALA A 70 -3.10 1.63 5.73
C ALA A 70 -2.41 1.49 7.09
N GLY A 71 -2.93 0.59 7.95
CA GLY A 71 -2.33 0.32 9.26
C GLY A 71 -0.90 -0.24 9.14
N TYR A 72 -0.67 -1.13 8.17
CA TYR A 72 0.67 -1.64 7.88
C TYR A 72 1.65 -0.52 7.51
N ALA A 73 1.28 0.34 6.56
CA ALA A 73 2.12 1.44 6.10
C ALA A 73 2.42 2.45 7.23
N GLU A 74 1.44 2.78 8.05
CA GLU A 74 1.63 3.64 9.22
C GLU A 74 2.58 2.99 10.23
N GLY A 75 2.37 1.72 10.57
CA GLY A 75 3.19 0.99 11.52
C GLY A 75 4.65 0.88 11.09
N VAL A 76 4.93 0.47 9.85
CA VAL A 76 6.32 0.35 9.37
C VAL A 76 7.01 1.71 9.27
N ARG A 77 6.27 2.76 8.88
CA ARG A 77 6.83 4.12 8.83
C ARG A 77 7.12 4.66 10.21
N ALA A 78 6.22 4.48 11.17
CA ALA A 78 6.41 4.89 12.56
C ALA A 78 7.64 4.19 13.17
N ALA A 79 7.72 2.87 13.04
CA ALA A 79 8.87 2.10 13.51
C ALA A 79 10.19 2.57 12.87
N ALA A 80 10.20 2.85 11.57
CA ALA A 80 11.41 3.33 10.90
C ALA A 80 11.83 4.73 11.39
N LEU A 81 10.88 5.65 11.59
CA LEU A 81 11.15 6.98 12.12
C LEU A 81 11.73 6.91 13.54
N GLU A 82 11.20 6.02 14.39
CA GLU A 82 11.74 5.75 15.74
C GLU A 82 13.19 5.24 15.70
N HIS A 83 13.57 4.53 14.64
CA HIS A 83 14.93 4.03 14.41
C HIS A 83 15.79 4.99 13.56
N GLY A 84 15.37 6.24 13.40
CA GLY A 84 16.17 7.30 12.78
C GLY A 84 16.11 7.35 11.26
N TRP A 85 15.26 6.56 10.60
CA TRP A 85 15.05 6.69 9.17
C TRP A 85 14.57 8.11 8.83
N GLN A 86 15.15 8.69 7.77
CA GLN A 86 14.75 9.99 7.25
C GLN A 86 14.13 9.80 5.87
N PRO A 87 12.93 10.37 5.62
CA PRO A 87 12.34 10.34 4.29
C PRO A 87 13.29 10.98 3.25
N PRO A 88 13.43 10.39 2.05
CA PRO A 88 14.22 11.00 1.00
C PRO A 88 13.63 12.35 0.58
N GLY A 89 14.51 13.27 0.20
CA GLY A 89 14.10 14.53 -0.42
C GLY A 89 13.38 14.30 -1.76
N ALA A 90 12.59 15.30 -2.18
CA ALA A 90 11.97 15.28 -3.50
C ALA A 90 12.88 15.98 -4.54
N PRO A 91 13.03 15.46 -5.77
CA PRO A 91 12.46 14.19 -6.25
C PRO A 91 13.21 12.97 -5.71
N VAL A 92 12.46 11.87 -5.49
CA VAL A 92 13.03 10.58 -5.08
C VAL A 92 13.83 9.97 -6.23
N ASP A 93 15.06 9.54 -5.96
CA ASP A 93 15.83 8.68 -6.85
C ASP A 93 15.37 7.22 -6.69
N TRP A 94 14.86 6.65 -7.79
CA TRP A 94 14.35 5.28 -7.85
C TRP A 94 15.34 4.29 -8.47
N SER A 95 16.57 4.72 -8.77
CA SER A 95 17.62 3.82 -9.26
C SER A 95 18.13 2.89 -8.15
N GLU A 96 18.19 3.39 -6.91
CA GLU A 96 18.62 2.66 -5.72
C GLU A 96 17.74 2.99 -4.50
N PRO A 97 16.43 2.66 -4.54
CA PRO A 97 15.52 3.00 -3.45
C PRO A 97 15.85 2.19 -2.20
N ASP A 98 15.75 2.82 -1.03
CA ASP A 98 15.90 2.10 0.22
C ASP A 98 14.79 1.06 0.45
N TRP A 99 15.04 0.16 1.40
CA TRP A 99 14.14 -0.93 1.72
C TRP A 99 12.74 -0.44 2.13
N LEU A 100 12.64 0.63 2.94
CA LEU A 100 11.36 1.13 3.45
C LEU A 100 10.56 1.79 2.32
N LEU A 101 11.21 2.59 1.49
CA LEU A 101 10.59 3.24 0.35
C LEU A 101 10.06 2.22 -0.65
N THR A 102 10.82 1.15 -0.92
CA THR A 102 10.37 0.02 -1.73
C THR A 102 9.19 -0.71 -1.06
N ARG A 103 9.20 -0.87 0.27
CA ARG A 103 8.10 -1.47 1.04
C ARG A 103 6.81 -0.63 0.96
N LEU A 104 6.92 0.69 1.09
CA LEU A 104 5.80 1.62 0.97
C LEU A 104 5.26 1.68 -0.47
N LEU A 105 6.14 1.64 -1.48
CA LEU A 105 5.75 1.53 -2.88
C LEU A 105 4.98 0.23 -3.16
N ALA A 106 5.40 -0.89 -2.57
CA ALA A 106 4.67 -2.15 -2.66
C ALA A 106 3.27 -2.07 -2.04
N VAL A 107 3.09 -1.34 -0.93
CA VAL A 107 1.76 -1.06 -0.37
C VAL A 107 0.89 -0.28 -1.37
N CYS A 108 1.44 0.72 -2.06
CA CYS A 108 0.71 1.42 -3.13
C CYS A 108 0.30 0.48 -4.27
N ALA A 109 1.19 -0.42 -4.71
CA ALA A 109 0.88 -1.41 -5.74
C ALA A 109 -0.29 -2.32 -5.31
N LEU A 110 -0.26 -2.82 -4.07
CA LEU A 110 -1.34 -3.61 -3.49
C LEU A 110 -2.65 -2.83 -3.40
N ALA A 111 -2.60 -1.59 -2.91
CA ALA A 111 -3.78 -0.74 -2.79
C ALA A 111 -4.46 -0.48 -4.15
N ARG A 112 -3.68 -0.27 -5.22
CA ARG A 112 -4.24 -0.17 -6.58
C ARG A 112 -4.93 -1.47 -7.01
N SER A 113 -4.33 -2.63 -6.71
CA SER A 113 -4.90 -3.93 -7.08
C SER A 113 -6.24 -4.23 -6.38
N LEU A 114 -6.49 -3.62 -5.22
CA LEU A 114 -7.81 -3.72 -4.56
C LEU A 114 -8.90 -2.91 -5.29
N GLY A 115 -8.51 -1.86 -6.01
CA GLY A 115 -9.42 -0.99 -6.76
C GLY A 115 -9.66 -1.45 -8.20
N THR A 116 -8.80 -2.32 -8.74
CA THR A 116 -9.00 -2.92 -10.07
C THR A 116 -10.06 -4.02 -9.98
N PRO A 117 -11.18 -3.91 -10.71
CA PRO A 117 -12.16 -4.99 -10.78
C PRO A 117 -11.50 -6.28 -11.26
N VAL A 118 -11.77 -7.40 -10.60
CA VAL A 118 -11.34 -8.71 -11.11
C VAL A 118 -12.08 -8.93 -12.44
N PRO A 119 -11.37 -9.24 -13.55
CA PRO A 119 -12.01 -9.56 -14.82
C PRO A 119 -13.01 -10.69 -14.61
N GLY A 120 -14.24 -10.53 -15.12
CA GLY A 120 -15.24 -11.59 -15.07
C GLY A 120 -14.74 -12.86 -15.78
N PRO A 121 -15.31 -14.04 -15.46
CA PRO A 121 -14.96 -15.27 -16.15
C PRO A 121 -15.13 -15.09 -17.66
N LEU A 122 -14.15 -15.53 -18.45
CA LEU A 122 -14.30 -15.55 -19.91
C LEU A 122 -15.50 -16.45 -20.27
N PRO A 123 -16.31 -16.08 -21.28
CA PRO A 123 -17.41 -16.93 -21.73
C PRO A 123 -16.84 -18.28 -22.16
N ARG A 124 -17.46 -19.37 -21.69
CA ARG A 124 -17.15 -20.71 -22.16
C ARG A 124 -17.68 -20.82 -23.60
N VAL A 125 -16.77 -20.98 -24.56
CA VAL A 125 -17.07 -21.29 -25.96
C VAL A 125 -17.50 -22.74 -26.13
#